data_AF-A0A3D2J8N6-F1
#
_entry.id   AF-A0A3D2J8N6-F1
#
_cell.length_a   1.000
_cell.length_b   1.000
_cell.length_c   1.000
_cell.angle_alpha   90.00
_cell.angle_beta   90.00
_cell.angle_gamma   90.00
#
_symmetry.space_group_name_H-M   'P 1'
#
loop_
_entity.id
_entity.type
_entity.pdbx_description
1 polymer ?
#
loop_
_entity_poly.entity_id
_entity_poly.type
_entity_poly.pdbx_seq_one_letter_code
_entity_poly.pdbx_strand_id
1 'polypeptide(L)' 'QRIVSGSEDNTVHIWDAYMGQNAVICRGHTQAVVTVAWSPDGNYVASGSIDGTVRLWDAATGQQKYVYRGHT' A
#
# COMPACT_ATOMS: atom_id res chain seq x y z
N GLN A 1 -3.23 -8.66 14.47
CA GLN A 1 -3.93 -7.55 13.76
C GLN A 1 -2.92 -6.90 12.82
N ARG A 2 -3.31 -6.51 11.59
CA ARG A 2 -2.39 -5.87 10.64
C ARG A 2 -2.71 -4.37 10.52
N ILE A 3 -1.68 -3.56 10.37
CA ILE A 3 -1.77 -2.12 10.12
C ILE A 3 -1.18 -1.83 8.74
N VAL A 4 -1.68 -0.79 8.07
CA VAL A 4 -1.14 -0.31 6.79
C VAL A 4 -0.76 1.16 6.91
N SER A 5 0.35 1.55 6.30
CA SER A 5 0.80 2.94 6.20
C SER A 5 1.40 3.23 4.83
N GLY A 6 1.13 4.42 4.30
CA GLY A 6 1.89 5.02 3.19
C GLY A 6 2.97 5.96 3.72
N SER A 7 4.05 6.16 2.96
CA SER A 7 5.20 6.99 3.34
C SER A 7 5.65 7.90 2.20
N GLU A 8 6.40 8.96 2.55
CA GLU A 8 7.07 9.84 1.59
C GLU A 8 8.20 9.15 0.82
N ASP A 9 8.66 7.98 1.28
CA ASP A 9 9.63 7.14 0.58
C ASP A 9 9.05 6.36 -0.62
N ASN A 10 7.80 6.67 -1.00
CA ASN A 10 7.04 6.07 -2.10
C ASN A 10 6.64 4.60 -1.86
N THR A 11 6.65 4.12 -0.62
CA THR A 11 6.28 2.75 -0.30
C THR A 11 5.00 2.66 0.54
N VAL A 12 4.39 1.47 0.49
CA VAL A 12 3.34 1.07 1.43
C VAL A 12 3.88 -0.04 2.30
N HIS A 13 3.73 0.11 3.61
CA HIS A 13 4.16 -0.86 4.60
C HIS A 13 2.95 -1.52 5.26
N ILE A 14 3.00 -2.84 5.40
CA ILE A 14 2.05 -3.62 6.18
C ILE A 14 2.78 -4.21 7.38
N TRP A 15 2.23 -3.98 8.55
CA TRP A 15 2.85 -4.29 9.83
C TRP A 15 2.09 -5.38 10.56
N ASP A 16 2.83 -6.26 11.23
CA ASP A 16 2.26 -7.07 12.31
C ASP A 16 2.15 -6.18 13.56
N ALA A 17 0.92 -5.84 13.96
CA ALA A 17 0.69 -4.95 15.09
C ALA A 17 1.00 -5.60 16.45
N TYR A 18 1.08 -6.92 16.53
CA TYR A 18 1.40 -7.63 17.76
C TYR A 18 2.91 -7.65 18.01
N MET A 19 3.69 -7.90 16.96
CA MET A 19 5.16 -7.96 17.05
C MET A 19 5.85 -6.62 16.78
N GLY A 20 5.14 -5.63 16.24
CA GLY A 20 5.71 -4.33 15.84
C GLY A 20 6.67 -4.43 14.66
N GLN A 21 6.60 -5.50 13.88
CA GLN A 21 7.52 -5.78 12.78
C GLN A 21 6.90 -5.43 11.43
N ASN A 22 7.75 -4.99 10.50
CA ASN A 22 7.36 -4.79 9.12
C ASN A 22 7.25 -6.15 8.42
N ALA A 23 6.04 -6.54 8.04
CA ALA A 23 5.78 -7.86 7.45
C ALA A 23 5.90 -7.82 5.92
N VAL A 24 5.40 -6.76 5.28
CA VAL A 24 5.34 -6.64 3.82
C VAL A 24 5.60 -5.20 3.40
N ILE A 25 6.42 -5.04 2.35
CA ILE A 25 6.71 -3.75 1.72
C ILE A 25 6.25 -3.80 0.27
N CYS A 26 5.34 -2.90 -0.08
CA CYS A 26 4.83 -2.76 -1.45
C CYS A 26 5.58 -1.60 -2.13
N ARG A 27 6.32 -1.94 -3.20
CA ARG A 27 7.13 -0.98 -3.97
C ARG A 27 6.55 -0.80 -5.35
N GLY A 28 6.50 0.45 -5.81
CA GLY A 28 6.15 0.74 -7.19
C GLY A 28 5.71 2.17 -7.44
N HIS A 29 5.14 2.86 -6.43
CA HIS A 29 4.89 4.29 -6.53
C HIS A 29 6.20 5.04 -6.77
N THR A 30 6.11 6.14 -7.53
CA THR A 30 7.28 6.97 -7.88
C THR A 30 7.32 8.28 -7.09
N GLN A 31 6.30 8.55 -6.30
CA GLN A 31 6.20 9.70 -5.39
C GLN A 31 5.44 9.31 -4.12
N ALA A 32 5.39 10.23 -3.14
CA ALA A 32 4.85 9.99 -1.81
C ALA A 32 3.46 9.33 -1.84
N VAL A 33 3.27 8.36 -0.96
CA VAL A 33 1.97 7.70 -0.76
C VAL A 33 1.19 8.48 0.30
N VAL A 34 0.07 9.07 -0.11
CA VAL A 34 -0.71 9.99 0.72
C VAL A 34 -1.92 9.32 1.38
N THR A 35 -2.38 8.19 0.86
CA THR A 35 -3.54 7.48 1.40
C THR A 35 -3.42 5.97 1.21
N VAL A 36 -4.00 5.22 2.14
CA VAL A 36 -4.06 3.75 2.12
C VAL A 36 -5.40 3.26 2.66
N ALA A 37 -5.88 2.14 2.15
CA ALA A 37 -7.10 1.49 2.62
C ALA A 37 -7.01 -0.03 2.48
N TRP A 38 -7.53 -0.75 3.49
CA TRP A 38 -7.69 -2.21 3.42
C TRP A 38 -8.95 -2.58 2.65
N SER A 39 -8.91 -3.69 1.91
CA SER A 39 -10.13 -4.36 1.48
C SER A 39 -10.86 -4.96 2.70
N PRO A 40 -12.19 -5.13 2.65
CA PRO A 40 -12.95 -5.69 3.77
C PRO A 40 -12.53 -7.12 4.17
N ASP A 41 -12.05 -7.91 3.21
CA ASP A 41 -11.52 -9.26 3.44
C ASP A 41 -10.06 -9.28 3.91
N GLY A 42 -9.39 -8.12 3.95
CA GLY A 42 -7.99 -7.98 4.34
C GLY A 42 -6.99 -8.61 3.37
N ASN A 43 -7.40 -9.05 2.18
CA ASN A 43 -6.48 -9.67 1.22
C ASN A 43 -5.73 -8.63 0.38
N TYR A 44 -6.27 -7.41 0.29
CA TYR A 44 -5.70 -6.36 -0.53
C TYR A 44 -5.57 -5.04 0.22
N VAL A 45 -4.63 -4.23 -0.27
CA VAL A 45 -4.47 -2.83 0.11
C VAL A 45 -4.56 -1.98 -1.14
N ALA A 46 -5.35 -0.91 -1.08
CA ALA A 46 -5.31 0.17 -2.04
C ALA A 46 -4.44 1.31 -1.51
N SER A 47 -3.65 1.95 -2.37
CA SER A 47 -2.89 3.15 -2.04
C SER A 47 -3.03 4.22 -3.11
N GLY A 48 -3.08 5.48 -2.70
CA GLY A 48 -3.05 6.65 -3.58
C GLY A 48 -1.78 7.47 -3.35
N SER A 49 -1.19 7.98 -4.43
CA SER A 49 0.09 8.70 -4.42
C SER A 49 0.02 10.01 -5.19
N ILE A 50 0.96 10.91 -4.88
CA ILE A 50 1.20 12.14 -5.64
C ILE A 50 1.61 11.82 -7.10
N ASP A 51 2.05 10.58 -7.39
CA ASP A 51 2.38 10.13 -8.74
C ASP A 51 1.16 10.03 -9.70
N GLY A 52 -0.03 10.43 -9.23
CA GLY A 52 -1.28 10.44 -9.99
C GLY A 52 -1.91 9.06 -10.15
N THR A 53 -1.40 8.04 -9.45
CA THR A 53 -1.91 6.66 -9.53
C THR A 53 -2.54 6.20 -8.22
N VAL A 54 -3.54 5.33 -8.38
CA VAL A 54 -3.99 4.43 -7.31
C VAL A 54 -3.49 3.03 -7.63
N ARG A 55 -2.96 2.31 -6.65
CA ARG A 55 -2.45 0.94 -6.83
C ARG A 55 -3.12 -0.02 -5.89
N LEU A 56 -3.33 -1.25 -6.36
CA LEU A 56 -3.84 -2.36 -5.56
C LEU A 56 -2.73 -3.37 -5.34
N TRP A 57 -2.52 -3.76 -4.08
CA TRP A 57 -1.47 -4.68 -3.65
C TRP A 57 -2.08 -5.93 -3.04
N ASP A 58 -1.49 -7.08 -3.32
CA ASP A 58 -1.70 -8.29 -2.55
C ASP A 58 -1.06 -8.12 -1.16
N ALA A 59 -1.86 -8.24 -0.11
CA ALA A 59 -1.42 -7.92 1.25
C ALA A 59 -0.55 -9.00 1.91
N ALA A 60 -0.46 -10.18 1.32
CA ALA A 60 0.39 -11.27 1.82
C ALA A 60 1.80 -11.20 1.21
N THR A 61 1.89 -10.77 -0.04
CA THR A 61 3.14 -10.82 -0.83
C THR A 61 3.71 -9.43 -1.12
N GLY A 62 2.91 -8.37 -1.03
CA GLY A 62 3.29 -7.02 -1.42
C GLY A 62 3.34 -6.82 -2.93
N GLN A 63 2.90 -7.80 -3.72
CA GLN A 63 2.89 -7.71 -5.17
C GLN A 63 1.81 -6.76 -5.65
N GLN A 64 2.17 -5.92 -6.62
CA GLN A 64 1.23 -5.05 -7.29
C GLN A 64 0.31 -5.86 -8.21
N LYS A 65 -1.00 -5.73 -8.02
CA LYS A 65 -2.01 -6.36 -8.86
C LYS A 65 -2.51 -5.44 -9.97
N TYR A 66 -2.79 -4.18 -9.63
CA TYR A 66 -3.31 -3.19 -10.59
C TYR A 66 -2.73 -1.80 -10.36
N VAL A 67 -2.68 -1.02 -11.44
CA VAL A 67 -2.39 0.41 -11.45
C VAL A 67 -3.54 1.12 -12.13
N TYR A 68 -4.24 1.95 -11.38
CA TYR A 68 -5.32 2.80 -11.85
C TYR A 68 -4.76 4.20 -12.11
N ARG A 69 -5.03 4.72 -13.30
CA ARG A 69 -4.64 6.07 -13.74
C ARG A 69 -5.90 6.90 -13.96
N GLY A 70 -5.79 8.21 -13.78
CA GLY A 70 -6.89 9.14 -14.05
C GLY A 70 -6.95 10.35 -13.12
N HIS A 71 -6.23 10.33 -12.00
CA HIS A 71 -6.03 11.54 -11.21
C HIS A 71 -5.04 12.47 -11.93
N THR A 72 -5.42 13.74 -12.07
CA THR A 72 -4.66 14.84 -12.67
C THR A 72 -4.66 16.03 -11.75
#